data_AF-A0A524QSP2-F1
#
_entry.id   AF-A0A524QSP2-F1
#
_cell.length_a   1.000
_cell.length_b   1.000
_cell.length_c   1.000
_cell.angle_alpha   90.00
_cell.angle_beta   90.00
_cell.angle_gamma   90.00
#
_symmetry.space_group_name_H-M   'P 1'
#
loop_
_entity.id
_entity.type
_entity.pdbx_description
1 polymer ?
#
loop_
_entity_poly.entity_id
_entity_poly.type
_entity_poly.pdbx_seq_one_letter_code
_entity_poly.pdbx_strand_id
1 'polypeptide(L)'
;MSTNKLNSPAELIALKERLEKNRNANKTVVTVCAGTGCQACGCEAVLKTFREECTKDRLENEVEIKATGCHGFCERGPLVVVHPLGVFYQRVKPADAKLIWEQTVKGGHLVNKLLYRDPQNNQIIKHEKDIPFYKKQMRIIFGKNGFMDPTAINDYILLGGYQALATALTKMTPEQIIDDVKKSGLRGRGGGGFPTGKKWATCRAIKVEPKYVICNADEGDPGAFMDRSLLEGNPHQV
;
A
#
# COMPACT_ATOMS: atom_id res chain seq x y z
N MET A 1 -5.42 1.20 -25.05
CA MET A 1 -4.16 1.44 -24.32
C MET A 1 -3.10 0.51 -24.90
N SER A 2 -2.15 1.05 -25.67
CA SER A 2 -0.95 0.28 -26.03
C SER A 2 -0.09 0.21 -24.78
N THR A 3 -0.26 -0.84 -23.97
CA THR A 3 0.70 -1.14 -22.91
C THR A 3 1.93 -1.71 -23.59
N ASN A 4 2.98 -0.88 -23.74
CA ASN A 4 4.28 -1.34 -24.19
C ASN A 4 4.73 -2.46 -23.24
N LYS A 5 4.65 -3.70 -23.72
CA LYS A 5 5.12 -4.89 -23.02
C LYS A 5 6.60 -4.68 -22.70
N LEU A 6 6.95 -4.82 -21.42
CA LEU A 6 8.34 -4.79 -20.98
C LEU A 6 8.96 -6.15 -21.27
N ASN A 7 10.08 -6.18 -21.99
CA ASN A 7 10.75 -7.40 -22.42
C ASN A 7 12.08 -7.65 -21.70
N SER A 8 12.53 -6.71 -20.86
CA SER A 8 13.78 -6.85 -20.13
C SER A 8 13.76 -6.14 -18.77
N PRO A 9 14.62 -6.55 -17.82
CA PRO A 9 14.84 -5.80 -16.58
C PRO A 9 15.28 -4.35 -16.81
N ALA A 10 16.04 -4.09 -17.88
CA ALA A 10 16.49 -2.74 -18.24
C ALA A 10 15.31 -1.83 -18.63
N GLU A 11 14.33 -2.35 -19.36
CA GLU A 11 13.11 -1.61 -19.69
C GLU A 11 12.27 -1.29 -18.44
N LEU A 12 12.20 -2.20 -17.46
CA LEU A 12 11.53 -1.95 -16.18
C LEU A 12 12.24 -0.82 -15.39
N ILE A 13 13.57 -0.84 -15.35
CA ILE A 13 14.37 0.22 -14.71
C ILE A 13 14.14 1.55 -15.42
N ALA A 14 14.24 1.58 -16.75
CA ALA A 14 14.02 2.79 -17.54
C ALA A 14 12.60 3.35 -17.39
N LEU A 15 11.58 2.48 -17.31
CA LEU A 15 10.20 2.88 -17.02
C LEU A 15 10.11 3.53 -15.63
N LYS A 16 10.69 2.89 -14.60
CA LYS A 16 10.70 3.44 -13.25
C LYS A 16 11.37 4.82 -13.21
N GLU A 17 12.55 4.96 -13.80
CA GLU A 17 13.28 6.24 -13.87
C GLU A 17 12.48 7.33 -14.60
N ARG A 18 11.77 6.96 -15.68
CA ARG A 18 10.89 7.90 -16.39
C ARG A 18 9.71 8.33 -15.52
N LEU A 19 9.09 7.40 -14.80
CA LEU A 19 8.00 7.71 -13.88
C LEU A 19 8.49 8.62 -12.73
N GLU A 20 9.69 8.37 -12.21
CA GLU A 20 10.32 9.20 -11.18
C GLU A 20 10.62 10.62 -11.68
N LYS A 21 11.18 10.76 -12.90
CA LYS A 21 11.44 12.07 -13.53
C LYS A 21 10.18 12.88 -13.78
N ASN A 22 9.09 12.21 -14.15
CA ASN A 22 7.80 12.86 -14.38
C ASN A 22 7.06 13.23 -13.09
N ARG A 23 7.55 12.76 -11.93
CA ARG A 23 6.94 13.04 -10.64
C ARG A 23 7.48 14.35 -10.10
N ASN A 24 6.59 15.31 -9.88
CA ASN A 24 6.92 16.48 -9.08
C ASN A 24 7.04 16.05 -7.60
N ALA A 25 8.25 16.06 -7.05
CA ALA A 25 8.53 15.67 -5.67
C ALA A 25 7.80 16.56 -4.63
N ASN A 26 7.43 17.78 -5.02
CA ASN A 26 6.67 18.72 -4.21
C ASN A 26 5.16 18.63 -4.45
N LYS A 27 4.69 17.71 -5.32
CA LYS A 27 3.26 17.50 -5.55
C LYS A 27 2.60 17.02 -4.26
N THR A 28 1.56 17.71 -3.83
CA THR A 28 0.78 17.27 -2.67
C THR A 28 0.01 16.00 -3.04
N VAL A 29 0.12 14.96 -2.23
CA VAL A 29 -0.65 13.72 -2.44
C VAL A 29 -1.52 13.49 -1.22
N VAL A 30 -2.83 13.50 -1.41
CA VAL A 30 -3.81 13.14 -0.39
C VAL A 30 -4.18 11.68 -0.60
N THR A 31 -3.76 10.82 0.33
CA THR A 31 -4.14 9.41 0.31
C THR A 31 -5.33 9.21 1.23
N VAL A 32 -6.35 8.51 0.72
CA VAL A 32 -7.49 8.07 1.52
C VAL A 32 -7.46 6.55 1.56
N CYS A 33 -7.49 5.98 2.76
CA CYS A 33 -7.57 4.54 2.93
C CYS A 33 -8.91 4.04 2.38
N ALA A 34 -8.86 3.16 1.37
CA ALA A 34 -10.01 2.64 0.65
C ALA A 34 -10.13 1.10 0.75
N GLY A 35 -9.41 0.47 1.67
CA GLY A 35 -9.65 -0.94 2.01
C GLY A 35 -11.03 -1.13 2.65
N THR A 36 -11.55 -2.37 2.60
CA THR A 36 -12.93 -2.71 3.00
C THR A 36 -13.37 -2.12 4.34
N GLY A 37 -12.49 -2.09 5.35
CA GLY A 37 -12.81 -1.48 6.66
C GLY A 37 -13.13 0.01 6.59
N CYS A 38 -12.40 0.79 5.77
CA CYS A 38 -12.69 2.21 5.58
C CYS A 38 -13.85 2.46 4.62
N GLN A 39 -14.08 1.57 3.64
CA GLN A 39 -15.28 1.61 2.80
C GLN A 39 -16.55 1.48 3.66
N ALA A 40 -16.57 0.52 4.59
CA ALA A 40 -17.65 0.36 5.55
C ALA A 40 -17.86 1.61 6.44
N CYS A 41 -16.82 2.42 6.66
CA CYS A 41 -16.90 3.69 7.38
C CYS A 41 -17.20 4.92 6.47
N GLY A 42 -17.49 4.72 5.17
CA GLY A 42 -17.89 5.78 4.26
C GLY A 42 -16.74 6.56 3.59
N CYS A 43 -15.57 5.93 3.39
CA CYS A 43 -14.42 6.59 2.74
C CYS A 43 -14.69 7.03 1.29
N GLU A 44 -15.65 6.42 0.58
CA GLU A 44 -16.00 6.80 -0.80
C GLU A 44 -16.52 8.23 -0.88
N ALA A 45 -17.37 8.63 0.07
CA ALA A 45 -17.88 10.00 0.13
C ALA A 45 -16.76 11.00 0.45
N VAL A 46 -15.79 10.62 1.29
CA VAL A 46 -14.58 11.41 1.59
C VAL A 46 -13.72 11.59 0.33
N LEU A 47 -13.45 10.50 -0.40
CA LEU A 47 -12.72 10.52 -1.67
C LEU A 47 -13.42 11.42 -2.71
N LYS A 48 -14.73 11.27 -2.85
CA LYS A 48 -15.54 12.09 -3.76
C LYS A 48 -15.41 13.56 -3.41
N THR A 49 -15.54 13.93 -2.13
CA THR A 49 -15.38 15.32 -1.70
C THR A 49 -14.00 15.88 -2.03
N PHE A 50 -12.91 15.15 -1.76
CA PHE A 50 -11.57 15.62 -2.13
C PHE A 50 -11.40 15.84 -3.63
N ARG A 51 -11.95 14.93 -4.46
CA ARG A 51 -11.91 15.07 -5.92
C ARG A 51 -12.71 16.28 -6.40
N GLU A 52 -13.91 16.49 -5.86
CA GLU A 52 -14.76 17.63 -6.19
C GLU A 52 -14.10 18.97 -5.84
N GLU A 53 -13.51 19.08 -4.63
CA GLU A 53 -12.82 20.32 -4.24
C GLU A 53 -11.53 20.54 -5.07
N CYS A 54 -10.82 19.47 -5.43
CA CYS A 54 -9.66 19.54 -6.34
C CYS A 54 -10.04 20.10 -7.72
N THR A 55 -11.13 19.62 -8.29
CA THR A 55 -11.62 20.11 -9.59
C THR A 55 -12.21 21.50 -9.53
N LYS A 56 -12.94 21.81 -8.45
CA LYS A 56 -13.49 23.15 -8.21
C LYS A 56 -12.39 24.21 -8.16
N ASP A 57 -11.28 23.89 -7.51
CA ASP A 57 -10.13 24.80 -7.36
C ASP A 57 -9.10 24.67 -8.51
N ARG A 58 -9.31 23.74 -9.45
CA ARG A 58 -8.45 23.49 -10.62
C ARG A 58 -7.01 23.12 -10.27
N LEU A 59 -6.84 22.33 -9.21
CA LEU A 59 -5.54 21.94 -8.66
C LEU A 59 -5.10 20.52 -9.06
N GLU A 60 -5.69 19.88 -10.07
CA GLU A 60 -5.39 18.49 -10.44
C GLU A 60 -3.92 18.26 -10.87
N ASN A 61 -3.27 19.31 -11.37
CA ASN A 61 -1.86 19.27 -11.73
C ASN A 61 -0.94 19.36 -10.51
N GLU A 62 -1.40 19.95 -9.40
CA GLU A 62 -0.63 20.24 -8.19
C GLU A 62 -0.93 19.29 -7.03
N VAL A 63 -2.14 18.73 -7.01
CA VAL A 63 -2.64 17.84 -5.96
C VAL A 63 -3.11 16.54 -6.59
N GLU A 64 -2.67 15.43 -6.02
CA GLU A 64 -3.11 14.09 -6.41
C GLU A 64 -3.95 13.47 -5.29
N ILE A 65 -5.15 12.98 -5.64
CA ILE A 65 -6.03 12.29 -4.68
C ILE A 65 -5.99 10.80 -4.98
N LYS A 66 -5.46 10.00 -4.05
CA LYS A 66 -5.32 8.55 -4.21
C LYS A 66 -6.26 7.78 -3.31
N ALA A 67 -7.03 6.88 -3.89
CA ALA A 67 -7.66 5.79 -3.16
C ALA A 67 -6.61 4.70 -2.96
N THR A 68 -6.23 4.45 -1.72
CA THR A 68 -5.12 3.55 -1.38
C THR A 68 -5.60 2.29 -0.68
N GLY A 69 -4.72 1.30 -0.54
CA GLY A 69 -5.02 0.08 0.21
C GLY A 69 -5.27 0.32 1.70
N CYS A 70 -5.51 -0.75 2.45
CA CYS A 70 -5.70 -0.68 3.90
C CYS A 70 -4.44 -0.12 4.62
N HIS A 71 -4.60 0.93 5.43
CA HIS A 71 -3.52 1.46 6.27
C HIS A 71 -3.40 0.71 7.61
N GLY A 72 -4.40 -0.08 7.99
CA GLY A 72 -4.38 -0.98 9.15
C GLY A 72 -5.04 -0.43 10.42
N PHE A 73 -5.14 0.89 10.61
CA PHE A 73 -5.75 1.46 11.82
C PHE A 73 -7.28 1.61 11.69
N CYS A 74 -7.97 0.49 11.39
CA CYS A 74 -9.38 0.48 10.98
C CYS A 74 -10.35 1.10 12.00
N GLU A 75 -10.07 0.96 13.31
CA GLU A 75 -10.87 1.58 14.41
C GLU A 75 -10.95 3.11 14.29
N ARG A 76 -10.01 3.71 13.56
CA ARG A 76 -9.90 5.16 13.35
C ARG A 76 -10.29 5.59 11.95
N GLY A 77 -10.80 4.69 11.10
CA GLY A 77 -11.23 5.00 9.74
C GLY A 77 -12.45 5.94 9.65
N PRO A 78 -12.68 6.61 8.50
CA PRO A 78 -11.78 6.70 7.34
C PRO A 78 -10.48 7.46 7.66
N LEU A 79 -9.38 6.98 7.09
CA LEU A 79 -8.04 7.52 7.30
C LEU A 79 -7.61 8.36 6.10
N VAL A 80 -7.01 9.52 6.37
CA VAL A 80 -6.45 10.42 5.35
C VAL A 80 -5.04 10.81 5.74
N VAL A 81 -4.10 10.71 4.80
CA VAL A 81 -2.73 11.20 4.98
C VAL A 81 -2.39 12.22 3.90
N VAL A 82 -1.86 13.37 4.30
CA VAL A 82 -1.42 14.43 3.37
C VAL A 82 0.11 14.39 3.25
N HIS A 83 0.61 14.01 2.08
CA HIS A 83 2.03 13.94 1.74
C HIS A 83 2.49 15.19 0.96
N PRO A 84 3.76 15.61 1.07
CA PRO A 84 4.85 14.98 1.82
C PRO A 84 4.85 15.29 3.32
N LEU A 85 3.94 16.13 3.82
CA LEU A 85 3.86 16.52 5.24
C LEU A 85 3.70 15.33 6.19
N GLY A 86 3.13 14.22 5.70
CA GLY A 86 2.85 13.02 6.48
C GLY A 86 1.81 13.24 7.57
N VAL A 87 0.94 14.25 7.42
CA VAL A 87 -0.08 14.60 8.40
C VAL A 87 -1.21 13.58 8.32
N PHE A 88 -1.53 12.97 9.46
CA PHE A 88 -2.54 11.93 9.60
C PHE A 88 -3.83 12.50 10.20
N TYR A 89 -4.94 12.22 9.52
CA TYR A 89 -6.29 12.53 9.97
C TYR A 89 -7.11 11.24 10.12
N GLN A 90 -7.85 11.15 11.22
CA GLN A 90 -8.70 10.01 11.55
C GLN A 90 -10.18 10.38 11.56
N ARG A 91 -11.04 9.37 11.36
CA ARG A 91 -12.51 9.44 11.43
C ARG A 91 -13.07 10.56 10.55
N VAL A 92 -12.45 10.74 9.39
CA VAL A 92 -12.77 11.84 8.48
C VAL A 92 -14.15 11.62 7.86
N LYS A 93 -15.02 12.63 7.96
CA LYS A 93 -16.30 12.70 7.27
C LYS A 93 -16.23 13.63 6.05
N PRO A 94 -17.20 13.63 5.13
CA PRO A 94 -17.20 14.52 3.97
C PRO A 94 -17.03 16.01 4.33
N ALA A 95 -17.72 16.50 5.37
CA ALA A 95 -17.56 17.89 5.83
C ALA A 95 -16.13 18.18 6.34
N ASP A 96 -15.50 17.20 6.98
CA ASP A 96 -14.13 17.29 7.46
C ASP A 96 -13.12 17.24 6.29
N ALA A 97 -13.43 16.52 5.22
CA ALA A 97 -12.62 16.51 4.00
C ALA A 97 -12.51 17.90 3.36
N LYS A 98 -13.63 18.64 3.29
CA LYS A 98 -13.63 20.05 2.85
C LYS A 98 -12.76 20.93 3.74
N LEU A 99 -12.84 20.70 5.05
CA LEU A 99 -12.04 21.45 6.01
C LEU A 99 -10.54 21.15 5.88
N ILE A 100 -10.16 19.88 5.68
CA ILE A 100 -8.78 19.47 5.41
C ILE A 100 -8.30 20.07 4.09
N TRP A 101 -9.14 20.09 3.06
CA TRP A 101 -8.82 20.69 1.78
C TRP A 101 -8.45 22.17 1.91
N GLU A 102 -9.33 22.97 2.50
CA GLU A 102 -9.10 24.41 2.65
C GLU A 102 -7.95 24.71 3.60
N GLN A 103 -7.91 24.08 4.79
CA GLN A 103 -6.91 24.41 5.80
C GLN A 103 -5.56 23.79 5.53
N THR A 104 -5.49 22.49 5.24
CA THR A 104 -4.22 21.76 5.16
C THR A 104 -3.68 21.71 3.76
N VAL A 105 -4.49 21.31 2.78
CA VAL A 105 -4.02 21.12 1.39
C VAL A 105 -3.67 22.46 0.76
N LYS A 106 -4.57 23.46 0.87
CA LYS A 106 -4.35 24.81 0.33
C LYS A 106 -3.65 25.74 1.31
N GLY A 107 -4.10 25.74 2.57
CA GLY A 107 -3.67 26.71 3.57
C GLY A 107 -2.41 26.34 4.36
N GLY A 108 -1.93 25.10 4.32
CA GLY A 108 -0.78 24.65 5.14
C GLY A 108 -1.03 24.57 6.66
N HIS A 109 -2.28 24.73 7.12
CA HIS A 109 -2.70 24.69 8.52
C HIS A 109 -3.30 23.33 8.90
N LEU A 110 -3.13 22.91 10.16
CA LEU A 110 -3.63 21.62 10.64
C LEU A 110 -5.07 21.72 11.16
N VAL A 111 -5.87 20.69 10.87
CA VAL A 111 -7.22 20.54 11.43
C VAL A 111 -7.15 19.80 12.77
N ASN A 112 -6.86 20.54 13.86
CA ASN A 112 -6.54 19.97 15.17
C ASN A 112 -7.57 18.94 15.71
N LYS A 113 -8.86 19.13 15.45
CA LYS A 113 -9.93 18.22 15.93
C LYS A 113 -9.86 16.81 15.30
N LEU A 114 -9.16 16.66 14.17
CA LEU A 114 -9.06 15.40 13.40
C LEU A 114 -7.72 14.70 13.61
N LEU A 115 -6.76 15.34 14.29
CA LEU A 115 -5.47 14.74 14.59
C LEU A 115 -5.63 13.60 15.60
N TYR A 116 -4.67 12.67 15.59
CA TYR A 116 -4.66 11.60 16.58
C TYR A 116 -4.35 12.17 17.96
N ARG A 117 -5.14 11.78 18.95
CA ARG A 117 -4.94 12.10 20.37
C ARG A 117 -4.66 10.79 21.09
N ASP A 118 -3.47 10.67 21.66
CA ASP A 118 -3.05 9.48 22.37
C ASP A 118 -3.91 9.32 23.64
N PRO A 119 -4.62 8.18 23.79
CA PRO A 119 -5.50 7.97 24.93
C PRO A 119 -4.77 7.84 26.27
N GLN A 120 -3.45 7.59 26.29
CA GLN A 120 -2.68 7.37 27.51
C GLN A 120 -2.24 8.68 28.17
N ASN A 121 -1.83 9.66 27.36
CA ASN A 121 -1.23 10.91 27.85
C ASN A 121 -1.90 12.17 27.27
N ASN A 122 -2.95 11.99 26.46
CA ASN A 122 -3.73 13.07 25.86
C ASN A 122 -2.94 13.95 24.86
N GLN A 123 -1.75 13.51 24.42
CA GLN A 123 -0.91 14.23 23.48
C GLN A 123 -1.49 14.18 22.06
N ILE A 124 -1.45 15.30 21.35
CA ILE A 124 -1.78 15.35 19.93
C ILE A 124 -0.56 14.92 19.11
N ILE A 125 -0.74 13.92 18.26
CA ILE A 125 0.29 13.40 17.35
C ILE A 125 -0.20 13.61 15.92
N LYS A 126 0.56 14.41 15.17
CA LYS A 126 0.17 14.85 13.83
C LYS A 126 0.68 13.95 12.69
N HIS A 127 1.81 13.29 12.87
CA HIS A 127 2.42 12.50 11.81
C HIS A 127 2.12 11.01 11.95
N GLU A 128 1.74 10.36 10.85
CA GLU A 128 1.37 8.94 10.83
C GLU A 128 2.45 8.05 11.48
N LYS A 129 3.72 8.25 11.09
CA LYS A 129 4.86 7.48 11.58
C LYS A 129 5.10 7.57 13.09
N ASP A 130 4.62 8.64 13.73
CA ASP A 130 4.86 8.91 15.14
C ASP A 130 3.73 8.38 16.03
N ILE A 131 2.57 8.04 15.45
CA ILE A 131 1.44 7.47 16.17
C ILE A 131 1.84 6.11 16.73
N PRO A 132 1.61 5.81 18.04
CA PRO A 132 2.05 4.57 18.68
C PRO A 132 1.63 3.29 17.95
N PHE A 133 0.44 3.31 17.33
CA PHE A 133 -0.05 2.21 16.49
C PHE A 133 0.96 1.86 15.39
N TYR A 134 1.44 2.84 14.62
CA TYR A 134 2.36 2.61 13.50
C TYR A 134 3.82 2.52 13.95
N LYS A 135 4.24 3.41 14.87
CA LYS A 135 5.63 3.52 15.34
C LYS A 135 6.18 2.20 15.91
N LYS A 136 5.32 1.37 16.49
CA LYS A 136 5.68 0.09 17.11
C LYS A 136 5.58 -1.11 16.16
N GLN A 137 5.30 -0.89 14.87
CA GLN A 137 5.14 -1.97 13.88
C GLN A 137 6.31 -2.05 12.91
N MET A 138 6.66 -3.27 12.52
CA MET A 138 7.54 -3.55 11.39
C MET A 138 6.69 -3.92 10.17
N ARG A 139 6.43 -2.96 9.29
CA ARG A 139 5.44 -3.09 8.20
C ARG A 139 6.07 -3.56 6.89
N ILE A 140 6.65 -4.77 6.88
CA ILE A 140 7.34 -5.32 5.69
C ILE A 140 6.38 -5.54 4.51
N ILE A 141 5.18 -6.06 4.78
CA ILE A 141 4.19 -6.40 3.75
C ILE A 141 3.23 -5.23 3.49
N PHE A 142 2.60 -4.69 4.54
CA PHE A 142 1.58 -3.63 4.44
C PHE A 142 2.12 -2.21 4.39
N GLY A 143 3.44 -2.01 4.47
CA GLY A 143 4.04 -0.67 4.57
C GLY A 143 3.76 0.20 3.35
N LYS A 144 3.64 -0.41 2.16
CA LYS A 144 3.46 0.29 0.88
C LYS A 144 2.01 0.62 0.55
N ASN A 145 1.04 -0.06 1.17
CA ASN A 145 -0.39 0.11 0.85
C ASN A 145 -0.86 1.56 0.93
N GLY A 146 -0.34 2.34 1.88
CA GLY A 146 -0.72 3.74 2.06
C GLY A 146 -0.17 4.72 1.01
N PHE A 147 0.66 4.25 0.09
CA PHE A 147 1.37 5.10 -0.89
C PHE A 147 0.98 4.83 -2.35
N MET A 148 0.15 3.80 -2.61
CA MET A 148 -0.20 3.38 -3.96
C MET A 148 -1.70 3.22 -4.15
N ASP A 149 -2.18 3.56 -5.33
CA ASP A 149 -3.46 3.09 -5.84
C ASP A 149 -3.31 1.61 -6.28
N PRO A 150 -4.07 0.67 -5.71
CA PRO A 150 -3.96 -0.75 -6.02
C PRO A 150 -4.30 -1.10 -7.47
N THR A 151 -4.99 -0.21 -8.19
CA THR A 151 -5.36 -0.38 -9.61
C THR A 151 -4.34 0.23 -10.58
N ALA A 152 -3.34 0.96 -10.06
CA ALA A 152 -2.33 1.65 -10.86
C ALA A 152 -0.99 0.90 -10.81
N ILE A 153 -0.70 0.10 -11.84
CA ILE A 153 0.56 -0.65 -11.95
C ILE A 153 1.82 0.24 -11.83
N ASN A 154 1.75 1.48 -12.32
CA ASN A 154 2.86 2.44 -12.26
C ASN A 154 3.20 2.84 -10.81
N ASP A 155 2.22 2.91 -9.91
CA ASP A 155 2.47 3.19 -8.49
C ASP A 155 3.28 2.04 -7.87
N TYR A 156 2.92 0.79 -8.18
CA TYR A 156 3.67 -0.36 -7.70
C TYR A 156 5.12 -0.37 -8.21
N ILE A 157 5.32 -0.08 -9.51
CA ILE A 157 6.65 0.01 -10.14
C ILE A 157 7.49 1.13 -9.50
N LEU A 158 6.89 2.30 -9.26
CA LEU A 158 7.55 3.42 -8.57
C LEU A 158 8.06 3.02 -7.17
N LEU A 159 7.30 2.20 -6.45
CA LEU A 159 7.69 1.66 -5.15
C LEU A 159 8.68 0.48 -5.25
N GLY A 160 9.26 0.21 -6.42
CA GLY A 160 10.22 -0.88 -6.66
C GLY A 160 9.57 -2.24 -6.91
N GLY A 161 8.27 -2.28 -7.22
CA GLY A 161 7.57 -3.48 -7.64
C GLY A 161 8.22 -4.17 -8.84
N TYR A 162 8.05 -5.48 -8.92
CA TYR A 162 8.62 -6.36 -9.97
C TYR A 162 10.15 -6.46 -10.06
N GLN A 163 10.94 -5.67 -9.33
CA GLN A 163 12.40 -5.76 -9.37
C GLN A 163 12.93 -7.14 -8.92
N ALA A 164 12.31 -7.71 -7.88
CA ALA A 164 12.63 -9.05 -7.40
C ALA A 164 12.27 -10.12 -8.45
N LEU A 165 11.11 -9.99 -9.11
CA LEU A 165 10.69 -10.90 -10.18
C LEU A 165 11.66 -10.84 -11.37
N ALA A 166 12.04 -9.63 -11.80
CA ALA A 166 13.00 -9.45 -12.87
C ALA A 166 14.35 -10.11 -12.54
N THR A 167 14.82 -10.00 -11.30
CA THR A 167 16.04 -10.66 -10.83
C THR A 167 15.89 -12.18 -10.83
N ALA A 168 14.78 -12.70 -10.29
CA ALA A 168 14.50 -14.13 -10.23
C ALA A 168 14.44 -14.77 -11.62
N LEU A 169 13.85 -14.08 -12.61
CA LEU A 169 13.69 -14.61 -13.97
C LEU A 169 14.97 -14.54 -14.81
N THR A 170 15.88 -13.61 -14.53
CA THR A 170 17.01 -13.32 -15.44
C THR A 170 18.38 -13.60 -14.85
N LYS A 171 18.51 -13.68 -13.52
CA LYS A 171 19.80 -13.78 -12.83
C LYS A 171 19.88 -14.95 -11.85
N MET A 172 18.79 -15.67 -11.63
CA MET A 172 18.73 -16.74 -10.63
C MET A 172 18.27 -18.05 -11.26
N THR A 173 18.84 -19.15 -10.77
CA THR A 173 18.30 -20.48 -11.00
C THR A 173 17.17 -20.78 -10.00
N PRO A 174 16.25 -21.71 -10.31
CA PRO A 174 15.25 -22.16 -9.34
C PRO A 174 15.86 -22.64 -8.02
N GLU A 175 17.03 -23.28 -8.06
CA GLU A 175 17.75 -23.76 -6.88
C GLU A 175 18.25 -22.60 -6.01
N GLN A 176 18.80 -21.54 -6.62
CA GLN A 176 19.21 -20.32 -5.90
C GLN A 176 18.02 -19.63 -5.22
N ILE A 177 16.87 -19.54 -5.92
CA ILE A 177 15.64 -18.97 -5.35
C ILE A 177 15.20 -19.78 -4.13
N ILE A 178 15.16 -21.11 -4.23
CA ILE A 178 14.79 -22.00 -3.12
C ILE A 178 15.73 -21.82 -1.93
N ASP A 179 17.04 -21.72 -2.17
CA ASP A 179 18.03 -21.57 -1.11
C ASP A 179 17.93 -20.21 -0.41
N ASP A 180 17.63 -19.13 -1.13
CA ASP A 180 17.37 -17.82 -0.52
C ASP A 180 16.10 -17.85 0.35
N VAL A 181 15.03 -18.53 -0.09
CA VAL A 181 13.84 -18.73 0.75
C VAL A 181 14.16 -19.58 1.98
N LYS A 182 14.99 -20.62 1.88
CA LYS A 182 15.44 -21.39 3.06
C LYS A 182 16.23 -20.53 4.04
N LYS A 183 17.20 -19.76 3.55
CA LYS A 183 18.05 -18.86 4.37
C LYS A 183 17.22 -17.79 5.08
N SER A 184 16.13 -17.32 4.46
CA SER A 184 15.23 -16.35 5.09
C SER A 184 14.50 -16.88 6.32
N GLY A 185 14.43 -18.21 6.49
CA GLY A 185 13.65 -18.84 7.55
C GLY A 185 12.13 -18.67 7.38
N LEU A 186 11.64 -18.30 6.19
CA LEU A 186 10.21 -18.12 5.93
C LEU A 186 9.42 -19.40 6.24
N ARG A 187 8.34 -19.23 7.00
CA ARG A 187 7.39 -20.27 7.37
C ARG A 187 6.03 -19.94 6.76
N GLY A 188 5.24 -20.98 6.48
CA GLY A 188 3.87 -20.84 6.01
C GLY A 188 3.03 -20.01 6.98
N ARG A 189 2.32 -19.00 6.45
CA ARG A 189 1.56 -18.02 7.25
C ARG A 189 0.09 -18.39 7.48
N GLY A 190 -0.43 -19.41 6.79
CA GLY A 190 -1.77 -19.97 7.04
C GLY A 190 -1.84 -20.91 8.25
N GLY A 191 -1.18 -20.58 9.36
CA GLY A 191 -1.26 -21.34 10.62
C GLY A 191 -0.18 -22.42 10.81
N GLY A 192 -0.11 -23.43 9.94
CA GLY A 192 0.73 -24.63 10.17
C GLY A 192 2.25 -24.39 10.25
N GLY A 193 2.73 -23.22 9.82
CA GLY A 193 4.12 -22.81 10.08
C GLY A 193 5.19 -23.71 9.45
N PHE A 194 4.87 -24.49 8.41
CA PHE A 194 5.85 -25.35 7.75
C PHE A 194 6.92 -24.51 7.02
N PRO A 195 8.21 -24.86 7.06
CA PRO A 195 9.26 -24.10 6.38
C PRO A 195 9.02 -24.03 4.86
N THR A 196 8.83 -22.81 4.33
CA THR A 196 8.46 -22.58 2.92
C THR A 196 9.53 -23.08 1.96
N GLY A 197 10.81 -22.82 2.25
CA GLY A 197 11.93 -23.29 1.43
C GLY A 197 12.05 -24.81 1.37
N LYS A 198 11.70 -25.53 2.45
CA LYS A 198 11.64 -27.00 2.45
C LYS A 198 10.50 -27.51 1.56
N LYS A 199 9.32 -26.90 1.65
CA LYS A 199 8.16 -27.23 0.80
C LYS A 199 8.50 -27.08 -0.68
N TRP A 200 9.15 -25.98 -1.06
CA TRP A 200 9.55 -25.73 -2.44
C TRP A 200 10.62 -26.72 -2.93
N ALA A 201 11.63 -27.02 -2.09
CA ALA A 201 12.66 -28.00 -2.42
C ALA A 201 12.08 -29.40 -2.68
N THR A 202 11.13 -29.86 -1.85
CA THR A 202 10.47 -31.16 -2.04
C THR A 202 9.70 -31.22 -3.36
N CYS A 203 8.91 -30.18 -3.68
CA CYS A 203 8.19 -30.11 -4.95
C CYS A 203 9.14 -30.07 -6.16
N ARG A 204 10.26 -29.33 -6.06
CA ARG A 204 11.27 -29.26 -7.12
C ARG A 204 11.95 -30.60 -7.39
N ALA A 205 12.18 -31.40 -6.36
CA ALA A 205 12.84 -32.71 -6.47
C ALA A 205 12.04 -33.73 -7.28
N ILE A 206 10.69 -33.64 -7.25
CA ILE A 206 9.80 -34.52 -8.01
C ILE A 206 9.89 -34.21 -9.51
N LYS A 207 10.17 -35.21 -10.34
CA LYS A 207 10.35 -35.08 -11.80
C LYS A 207 9.09 -35.42 -12.58
N VAL A 208 7.96 -34.83 -12.17
CA VAL A 208 6.66 -35.00 -12.81
C VAL A 208 6.14 -33.63 -13.22
N GLU A 209 5.58 -33.56 -14.43
CA GLU A 209 4.97 -32.37 -15.01
C GLU A 209 3.51 -32.68 -15.42
N PRO A 210 2.62 -31.69 -15.42
CA PRO A 210 2.84 -30.29 -15.04
C PRO A 210 2.93 -30.05 -13.52
N LYS A 211 3.65 -29.01 -13.12
CA LYS A 211 3.65 -28.48 -11.75
C LYS A 211 2.71 -27.28 -11.60
N TYR A 212 2.14 -27.14 -10.40
CA TYR A 212 1.18 -26.08 -10.09
C TYR A 212 1.63 -25.25 -8.88
N VAL A 213 1.29 -23.96 -8.92
CA VAL A 213 1.36 -23.05 -7.77
C VAL A 213 -0.07 -22.67 -7.43
N ILE A 214 -0.49 -22.92 -6.19
CA ILE A 214 -1.82 -22.59 -5.70
C ILE A 214 -1.67 -21.58 -4.58
N CYS A 215 -2.25 -20.40 -4.76
CA CYS A 215 -2.41 -19.41 -3.69
C CYS A 215 -3.72 -19.72 -2.96
N ASN A 216 -3.63 -20.09 -1.68
CA ASN A 216 -4.82 -20.19 -0.84
C ASN A 216 -5.14 -18.79 -0.30
N ALA A 217 -6.24 -18.21 -0.75
CA ALA A 217 -6.76 -16.91 -0.32
C ALA A 217 -8.17 -17.03 0.28
N ASP A 218 -8.52 -18.20 0.81
CA ASP A 218 -9.84 -18.47 1.39
C ASP A 218 -10.09 -17.64 2.67
N GLU A 219 -9.05 -17.43 3.48
CA GLU A 219 -9.06 -16.60 4.72
C GLU A 219 -10.34 -16.77 5.57
N GLY A 220 -10.81 -18.01 5.74
CA GLY A 220 -12.08 -18.31 6.40
C GLY A 220 -12.11 -18.14 7.93
N ASP A 221 -10.97 -17.92 8.58
CA ASP A 221 -10.88 -17.82 10.04
C ASP A 221 -11.49 -16.49 10.56
N PRO A 222 -12.41 -16.53 11.54
CA PRO A 222 -12.99 -15.32 12.11
C PRO A 222 -11.93 -14.35 12.66
N GLY A 223 -11.97 -13.10 12.18
CA GLY A 223 -11.04 -12.06 12.58
C GLY A 223 -9.75 -12.01 11.74
N ALA A 224 -9.53 -12.94 10.81
CA ALA A 224 -8.50 -12.82 9.79
C ALA A 224 -8.99 -11.89 8.66
N PHE A 225 -8.11 -10.98 8.22
CA PHE A 225 -8.38 -10.06 7.12
C PHE A 225 -7.08 -9.54 6.47
N MET A 226 -5.95 -10.17 6.77
CA MET A 226 -4.63 -9.80 6.29
C MET A 226 -4.47 -10.13 4.80
N ASP A 227 -4.89 -11.31 4.36
CA ASP A 227 -4.82 -11.73 2.96
C ASP A 227 -5.73 -10.83 2.12
N ARG A 228 -6.98 -10.62 2.56
CA ARG A 228 -7.89 -9.64 1.96
C ARG A 228 -7.26 -8.26 1.86
N SER A 229 -6.69 -7.75 2.95
CA SER A 229 -6.09 -6.41 2.98
C SER A 229 -4.90 -6.26 2.03
N LEU A 230 -4.16 -7.34 1.78
CA LEU A 230 -3.05 -7.36 0.85
C LEU A 230 -3.55 -7.45 -0.60
N LEU A 231 -4.49 -8.34 -0.88
CA LEU A 231 -5.07 -8.52 -2.21
C LEU A 231 -5.81 -7.26 -2.69
N GLU A 232 -6.56 -6.60 -1.80
CA GLU A 232 -7.24 -5.34 -2.12
C GLU A 232 -6.24 -4.17 -2.26
N GLY A 233 -5.22 -4.12 -1.41
CA GLY A 233 -4.37 -2.93 -1.27
C GLY A 233 -3.09 -2.94 -2.10
N ASN A 234 -2.58 -4.11 -2.45
CA ASN A 234 -1.37 -4.30 -3.23
C ASN A 234 -1.40 -5.65 -3.98
N PRO A 235 -2.33 -5.83 -4.93
CA PRO A 235 -2.52 -7.10 -5.64
C PRO A 235 -1.27 -7.54 -6.41
N HIS A 236 -0.47 -6.59 -6.92
CA HIS A 236 0.74 -6.88 -7.67
C HIS A 236 1.89 -7.47 -6.83
N GLN A 237 1.77 -7.47 -5.50
CA GLN A 237 2.72 -8.11 -4.60
C GLN A 237 2.50 -9.62 -4.44
N VAL A 238 1.31 -10.12 -4.79
CA VAL A 238 0.94 -11.54 -4.72
C VAL A 238 1.24 -12.21 -6.06
#